data_AF-A0A9X1X2P9-F1
#
_entry.id   AF-A0A9X1X2P9-F1
#
_cell.length_a   1.000
_cell.length_b   1.000
_cell.length_c   1.000
_cell.angle_alpha   90.00
_cell.angle_beta   90.00
_cell.angle_gamma   90.00
#
_symmetry.space_group_name_H-M   'P 1'
#
loop_
_entity.id
_entity.type
_entity.pdbx_description
1 polymer ?
#
loop_
_entity_poly.entity_id
_entity_poly.type
_entity_poly.pdbx_seq_one_letter_code
_entity_poly.pdbx_strand_id
1 'polypeptide(L)'
;MGNYITGYKYSKGSVTHTIGPPAPVNNIRTNDLKKVNDVNCIIQTYYVSVTVNFSSKPKEVNTTYISYDYSEWHCYFSPPMGAGGPDGGTFVGISPGDYAFVGGGGPGGSAGIDCTPQDQSQKGKKVNGCPVPTPITVEVITTPLRTNYPCADALILQNLMQQQDYVSLITQFQTSQRPSLTWQNGTLPWNQYDSQTGKYTYQEGATGEDPQSGMGTSMIITLNTSLLDNSSQLFIASTMIHESLHAYLRYNINLAYYNANNGYNNYPDWFSALDAFYTIKGLPSNYADHYEMLTDYFNKAVGILSSWDQNRHTQKEYVMTMLYGLDTIDSSGVSADMKAIITQVFNDMKINNGITDSELNKFWRDNLNAKNSDRLPKSGC
;
A
#
# COMPACT_ATOMS: atom_id res chain seq x y z
N MET A 1 -21.36 -29.43 -22.27
CA MET A 1 -19.94 -29.79 -22.06
C MET A 1 -19.34 -28.69 -21.21
N GLY A 2 -19.05 -28.98 -19.94
CA GLY A 2 -18.50 -28.00 -18.99
C GLY A 2 -16.98 -28.05 -18.93
N ASN A 3 -16.36 -26.98 -18.38
CA ASN A 3 -15.37 -26.99 -17.28
C ASN A 3 -14.56 -25.67 -17.13
N TYR A 4 -14.55 -25.14 -15.88
CA TYR A 4 -13.61 -24.31 -15.05
C TYR A 4 -12.80 -23.14 -15.66
N ILE A 5 -12.76 -21.86 -15.17
CA ILE A 5 -12.62 -21.11 -13.88
C ILE A 5 -11.17 -20.69 -13.51
N THR A 6 -10.97 -19.39 -13.24
CA THR A 6 -9.99 -18.86 -12.25
C THR A 6 -10.66 -17.77 -11.40
N GLY A 7 -10.58 -17.88 -10.07
CA GLY A 7 -11.18 -16.94 -9.10
C GLY A 7 -10.80 -17.32 -7.66
N TYR A 8 -10.85 -16.34 -6.74
CA TYR A 8 -10.55 -16.51 -5.32
C TYR A 8 -11.38 -17.64 -4.69
N LYS A 9 -10.71 -18.55 -3.97
CA LYS A 9 -11.39 -19.62 -3.21
C LYS A 9 -11.49 -19.20 -1.75
N TYR A 10 -12.71 -18.96 -1.28
CA TYR A 10 -13.00 -18.89 0.15
C TYR A 10 -13.18 -20.32 0.67
N SER A 11 -12.20 -20.83 1.41
CA SER A 11 -12.41 -21.97 2.31
C SER A 11 -12.39 -21.47 3.75
N LYS A 12 -13.35 -21.92 4.56
CA LYS A 12 -13.39 -21.67 6.02
C LYS A 12 -11.97 -21.72 6.60
N GLY A 13 -11.44 -20.57 7.00
CA GLY A 13 -10.22 -20.45 7.77
C GLY A 13 -8.95 -19.95 7.07
N SER A 14 -8.93 -19.64 5.76
CA SER A 14 -7.83 -18.86 5.16
C SER A 14 -8.17 -18.22 3.82
N VAL A 15 -7.66 -17.00 3.60
CA VAL A 15 -7.53 -16.39 2.28
C VAL A 15 -6.15 -16.79 1.75
N THR A 16 -6.11 -17.63 0.72
CA THR A 16 -4.86 -17.96 0.02
C THR A 16 -4.94 -17.44 -1.40
N HIS A 17 -3.94 -16.65 -1.81
CA HIS A 17 -3.75 -16.23 -3.18
C HIS A 17 -3.21 -17.42 -3.97
N THR A 18 -4.08 -18.14 -4.68
CA THR A 18 -3.66 -19.28 -5.51
C THR A 18 -3.56 -18.83 -6.96
N ILE A 19 -2.34 -18.59 -7.43
CA ILE A 19 -2.08 -18.48 -8.87
C ILE A 19 -2.18 -19.91 -9.43
N GLY A 20 -3.30 -20.23 -10.07
CA GLY A 20 -3.41 -21.47 -10.83
C GLY A 20 -2.39 -21.47 -11.99
N PRO A 21 -1.90 -22.64 -12.44
CA PRO A 21 -1.10 -22.69 -13.66
C PRO A 21 -1.92 -22.06 -14.81
N PRO A 22 -1.27 -21.33 -15.74
CA PRO A 22 -1.97 -20.69 -16.84
C PRO A 22 -2.85 -21.72 -17.55
N ALA A 23 -4.12 -21.40 -17.71
CA ALA A 23 -5.03 -22.22 -18.49
C ALA A 23 -4.42 -22.45 -19.88
N PRO A 24 -4.53 -23.66 -20.47
CA PRO A 24 -4.05 -23.88 -21.82
C PRO A 24 -4.70 -22.87 -22.77
N VAL A 25 -3.83 -22.14 -23.45
CA VAL A 25 -4.15 -20.95 -24.24
C VAL A 25 -4.90 -21.37 -25.51
N ASN A 26 -6.23 -21.31 -25.49
CA ASN A 26 -7.04 -21.71 -26.64
C ASN A 26 -7.77 -20.55 -27.34
N ASN A 27 -7.56 -19.29 -26.93
CA ASN A 27 -8.12 -18.12 -27.63
C ASN A 27 -7.22 -16.90 -27.48
N ILE A 28 -6.16 -16.82 -28.29
CA ILE A 28 -5.46 -15.57 -28.57
C ILE A 28 -6.23 -14.85 -29.68
N ARG A 29 -6.82 -13.70 -29.39
CA ARG A 29 -7.15 -12.72 -30.45
C ARG A 29 -5.99 -11.73 -30.50
N THR A 30 -5.02 -11.99 -31.39
CA THR A 30 -4.02 -11.00 -31.79
C THR A 30 -4.73 -9.95 -32.64
N ASN A 31 -5.19 -8.88 -32.00
CA ASN A 31 -5.61 -7.69 -32.72
C ASN A 31 -4.45 -6.69 -32.65
N ASP A 32 -3.82 -6.48 -33.81
CA ASP A 32 -2.84 -5.42 -34.10
C ASP A 32 -1.39 -5.65 -33.65
N LEU A 33 -0.60 -6.19 -34.59
CA LEU A 33 0.86 -6.01 -34.61
C LEU A 33 1.16 -4.55 -34.96
N LYS A 34 1.80 -3.82 -34.06
CA LYS A 34 2.26 -2.45 -34.31
C LYS A 34 3.78 -2.39 -34.21
N LYS A 35 4.43 -1.93 -35.27
CA LYS A 35 5.87 -1.64 -35.25
C LYS A 35 6.10 -0.33 -34.52
N VAL A 36 6.87 -0.36 -33.43
CA VAL A 36 7.36 0.84 -32.74
C VAL A 36 8.88 0.75 -32.73
N ASN A 37 9.56 1.68 -33.41
CA ASN A 37 11.03 1.75 -33.47
C ASN A 37 11.72 0.41 -33.82
N ASP A 38 11.25 -0.26 -34.88
CA ASP A 38 11.75 -1.56 -35.38
C ASP A 38 11.64 -2.77 -34.42
N VAL A 39 10.92 -2.62 -33.30
CA VAL A 39 10.57 -3.73 -32.40
C VAL A 39 9.14 -4.18 -32.71
N ASN A 40 8.95 -5.49 -32.88
CA ASN A 40 7.61 -6.06 -33.04
C ASN A 40 7.00 -6.23 -31.65
N CYS A 41 5.96 -5.46 -31.35
CA CYS A 41 5.24 -5.57 -30.09
C CYS A 41 3.85 -6.19 -30.33
N ILE A 42 3.47 -7.09 -29.44
CA ILE A 42 2.14 -7.70 -29.38
C ILE A 42 1.45 -7.14 -28.15
N ILE A 43 0.21 -6.66 -28.31
CA ILE A 43 -0.68 -6.41 -27.17
C ILE A 43 -1.31 -7.74 -26.78
N GLN A 44 -1.04 -8.19 -25.56
CA GLN A 44 -1.73 -9.32 -24.98
C GLN A 44 -2.78 -8.81 -23.99
N THR A 45 -4.05 -8.95 -24.36
CA THR A 45 -5.17 -8.59 -23.49
C THR A 45 -5.59 -9.78 -22.64
N TYR A 46 -5.56 -9.60 -21.33
CA TYR A 46 -6.04 -10.54 -20.33
C TYR A 46 -7.41 -10.09 -19.85
N TYR A 47 -8.34 -11.04 -19.79
CA TYR A 47 -9.67 -10.82 -19.24
C TYR A 47 -9.67 -11.31 -17.80
N VAL A 48 -9.81 -10.39 -16.83
CA VAL A 48 -9.96 -10.75 -15.42
C VAL A 48 -11.42 -10.54 -15.04
N SER A 49 -12.09 -11.65 -14.72
CA SER A 49 -13.45 -11.62 -14.17
C SER A 49 -13.40 -11.93 -12.68
N VAL A 50 -13.72 -10.94 -11.86
CA VAL A 50 -13.87 -11.12 -10.42
C VAL A 50 -15.33 -11.40 -10.13
N THR A 51 -15.59 -12.59 -9.60
CA THR A 51 -16.90 -13.02 -9.13
C THR A 51 -16.99 -12.72 -7.65
N VAL A 52 -17.75 -11.69 -7.28
CA VAL A 52 -18.03 -11.39 -5.87
C VAL A 52 -19.40 -11.95 -5.51
N ASN A 53 -19.41 -12.93 -4.62
CA ASN A 53 -20.63 -13.55 -4.12
C ASN A 53 -21.03 -12.86 -2.81
N PHE A 54 -22.08 -12.05 -2.86
CA PHE A 54 -22.68 -11.46 -1.66
C PHE A 54 -23.87 -12.31 -1.24
N SER A 55 -23.93 -12.69 0.03
CA SER A 55 -25.03 -13.48 0.57
C SER A 55 -25.24 -13.12 2.04
N SER A 56 -26.25 -12.30 2.34
CA SER A 56 -26.68 -11.98 3.71
C SER A 56 -27.64 -13.02 4.31
N LYS A 57 -28.05 -14.02 3.52
CA LYS A 57 -28.93 -15.13 3.94
C LYS A 57 -28.37 -16.47 3.47
N PRO A 58 -28.51 -17.58 4.22
CA PRO A 58 -27.86 -18.87 3.89
C PRO A 58 -28.21 -19.54 2.54
N LYS A 59 -29.01 -18.90 1.67
CA LYS A 59 -29.54 -19.49 0.43
C LYS A 59 -29.67 -18.52 -0.76
N GLU A 60 -29.24 -17.26 -0.65
CA GLU A 60 -29.30 -16.30 -1.76
C GLU A 60 -27.90 -15.82 -2.11
N VAL A 61 -27.39 -16.26 -3.25
CA VAL A 61 -26.12 -15.77 -3.81
C VAL A 61 -26.45 -14.67 -4.82
N ASN A 62 -26.19 -13.42 -4.45
CA ASN A 62 -26.13 -12.34 -5.41
C ASN A 62 -24.70 -12.28 -5.95
N THR A 63 -24.53 -12.79 -7.16
CA THR A 63 -23.25 -12.74 -7.87
C THR A 63 -23.15 -11.43 -8.63
N THR A 64 -22.21 -10.58 -8.22
CA THR A 64 -21.81 -9.43 -9.04
C THR A 64 -20.58 -9.83 -9.85
N TYR A 65 -20.67 -9.70 -11.16
CA TYR A 65 -19.54 -9.87 -12.06
C TYR A 65 -18.91 -8.51 -12.29
N ILE A 66 -17.63 -8.41 -11.97
CA ILE A 66 -16.83 -7.26 -12.36
C ILE A 66 -15.78 -7.79 -13.32
N SER A 67 -15.89 -7.39 -14.59
CA SER A 67 -14.93 -7.73 -15.63
C SER A 67 -14.07 -6.52 -15.94
N TYR A 68 -12.76 -6.70 -15.93
CA TYR A 68 -11.83 -5.70 -16.44
C TYR A 68 -10.94 -6.33 -17.51
N ASP A 69 -10.65 -5.52 -18.52
CA ASP A 69 -9.71 -5.84 -19.58
C ASP A 69 -8.36 -5.26 -19.18
N TYR A 70 -7.38 -6.12 -19.02
CA TYR A 70 -5.99 -5.74 -18.80
C TYR A 70 -5.21 -6.00 -20.08
N SER A 71 -4.24 -5.17 -20.45
CA SER A 71 -3.41 -5.41 -21.63
C SER A 71 -1.93 -5.14 -21.33
N GLU A 72 -1.07 -6.08 -21.69
CA GLU A 72 0.38 -5.93 -21.64
C GLU A 72 0.97 -5.83 -23.04
N TRP A 73 2.06 -5.09 -23.18
CA TRP A 73 2.85 -5.07 -24.41
C TRP A 73 4.04 -6.02 -24.27
N HIS A 74 4.07 -7.07 -25.10
CA HIS A 74 5.22 -7.94 -25.24
C HIS A 74 5.98 -7.55 -26.50
N CYS A 75 7.13 -6.93 -26.31
CA CYS A 75 8.00 -6.50 -27.40
C CYS A 75 9.13 -7.52 -27.59
N TYR A 76 9.31 -7.98 -28.82
CA TYR A 76 10.38 -8.91 -29.18
C TYR A 76 11.33 -8.24 -30.18
N PHE A 77 12.60 -8.21 -29.82
CA PHE A 77 13.66 -7.85 -30.77
C PHE A 77 13.78 -8.99 -31.77
N SER A 78 13.52 -8.70 -33.04
CA SER A 78 13.94 -9.62 -34.10
C SER A 78 15.47 -9.56 -34.14
N PRO A 79 16.21 -10.66 -33.87
CA PRO A 79 17.64 -10.63 -34.06
C PRO A 79 17.92 -10.24 -35.51
N PRO A 80 18.94 -9.40 -35.77
CA PRO A 80 19.31 -9.05 -37.13
C PRO A 80 19.58 -10.34 -37.90
N MET A 81 18.87 -10.53 -39.01
CA MET A 81 19.07 -11.68 -39.90
C MET A 81 20.51 -11.67 -40.40
N GLY A 82 21.37 -12.44 -39.75
CA GLY A 82 22.79 -12.55 -40.06
C GLY A 82 23.36 -13.89 -39.60
N ALA A 83 23.49 -14.80 -40.56
CA ALA A 83 24.37 -15.99 -40.58
C ALA A 83 24.14 -17.12 -39.53
N GLY A 84 23.36 -18.11 -39.96
CA GLY A 84 23.55 -19.57 -39.81
C GLY A 84 24.30 -20.15 -38.59
N GLY A 85 23.56 -20.90 -37.77
CA GLY A 85 24.06 -21.95 -36.88
C GLY A 85 22.90 -22.72 -36.23
N PRO A 86 22.86 -24.07 -36.27
CA PRO A 86 21.78 -24.84 -35.67
C PRO A 86 22.20 -25.27 -34.25
N ASP A 87 21.98 -24.42 -33.24
CA ASP A 87 22.01 -24.85 -31.84
C ASP A 87 21.15 -23.92 -30.96
N GLY A 88 20.47 -24.53 -29.99
CA GLY A 88 19.29 -23.99 -29.29
C GLY A 88 19.50 -22.70 -28.51
N GLY A 89 18.59 -21.75 -28.74
CA GLY A 89 18.46 -20.54 -27.92
C GLY A 89 17.94 -20.87 -26.52
N THR A 90 18.76 -20.58 -25.51
CA THR A 90 18.42 -20.70 -24.09
C THR A 90 17.50 -19.53 -23.68
N PHE A 91 16.41 -19.83 -22.98
CA PHE A 91 15.57 -18.82 -22.32
C PHE A 91 16.38 -18.17 -21.18
N VAL A 92 16.68 -16.87 -21.30
CA VAL A 92 17.15 -16.07 -20.17
C VAL A 92 15.94 -15.31 -19.63
N GLY A 93 15.38 -15.81 -18.52
CA GLY A 93 14.36 -15.10 -17.76
C GLY A 93 15.01 -13.91 -17.06
N ILE A 94 14.67 -12.69 -17.47
CA ILE A 94 15.01 -11.48 -16.74
C ILE A 94 13.92 -11.29 -15.69
N SER A 95 14.30 -11.21 -14.41
CA SER A 95 13.37 -10.88 -13.32
C SER A 95 12.80 -9.47 -13.50
N PRO A 96 11.56 -9.20 -13.06
CA PRO A 96 11.03 -7.84 -13.01
C PRO A 96 11.83 -7.05 -11.98
N GLY A 97 12.72 -6.16 -12.44
CA GLY A 97 13.55 -5.34 -11.56
C GLY A 97 14.73 -4.64 -12.25
N ASP A 98 15.25 -5.21 -13.35
CA ASP A 98 16.44 -4.67 -14.00
C ASP A 98 16.11 -3.99 -15.34
N TYR A 99 15.74 -2.71 -15.29
CA TYR A 99 15.82 -1.82 -16.45
C TYR A 99 16.76 -0.65 -16.15
N ALA A 100 17.92 -0.66 -16.81
CA ALA A 100 18.76 0.51 -16.94
C ALA A 100 18.06 1.53 -17.86
N PHE A 101 17.94 2.77 -17.39
CA PHE A 101 17.45 3.90 -18.17
C PHE A 101 18.34 4.15 -19.39
N VAL A 102 17.78 4.01 -20.59
CA VAL A 102 18.35 4.57 -21.83
C VAL A 102 17.52 5.81 -22.18
N GLY A 103 18.11 6.99 -22.00
CA GLY A 103 17.47 8.27 -22.26
C GLY A 103 17.15 8.47 -23.75
N GLY A 104 15.86 8.59 -24.07
CA GLY A 104 15.38 9.04 -25.38
C GLY A 104 15.14 10.55 -25.36
N GLY A 105 16.03 11.31 -26.02
CA GLY A 105 15.86 12.73 -26.28
C GLY A 105 14.89 12.98 -27.45
N GLY A 106 13.94 13.89 -27.26
CA GLY A 106 13.11 14.47 -28.33
C GLY A 106 13.63 15.86 -28.74
N PRO A 107 13.34 16.32 -29.98
CA PRO A 107 13.94 17.53 -30.53
C PRO A 107 13.09 18.77 -30.19
N GLY A 108 13.66 19.73 -29.46
CA GLY A 108 13.02 21.01 -29.20
C GLY A 108 13.99 21.98 -28.51
N GLY A 109 14.58 22.88 -29.28
CA GLY A 109 15.67 23.75 -28.86
C GLY A 109 15.37 24.64 -27.66
N SER A 110 16.20 24.52 -26.64
CA SER A 110 16.54 25.58 -25.70
C SER A 110 18.02 25.41 -25.36
N ALA A 111 18.75 26.52 -25.28
CA ALA A 111 20.20 26.55 -25.08
C ALA A 111 20.56 25.99 -23.69
N GLY A 112 20.61 24.67 -23.58
CA GLY A 112 21.10 23.95 -22.42
C GLY A 112 22.62 24.00 -22.41
N ILE A 113 23.19 24.36 -21.27
CA ILE A 113 24.60 24.15 -20.97
C ILE A 113 24.85 22.64 -21.12
N ASP A 114 25.61 22.26 -22.15
CA ASP A 114 25.94 20.88 -22.48
C ASP A 114 26.91 20.31 -21.42
N CYS A 115 26.35 19.53 -20.48
CA CYS A 115 27.09 18.81 -19.43
C CYS A 115 27.30 17.34 -19.81
N THR A 116 27.54 17.03 -21.08
CA THR A 116 27.94 15.68 -21.48
C THR A 116 29.33 15.35 -20.90
N PRO A 117 29.56 14.13 -20.35
CA PRO A 117 30.88 13.71 -19.91
C PRO A 117 31.82 13.69 -21.11
N GLN A 118 32.63 14.74 -21.26
CA GLN A 118 33.67 14.73 -22.26
C GLN A 118 34.71 13.68 -21.86
N ASP A 119 34.93 12.75 -22.78
CA ASP A 119 36.02 11.78 -22.81
C ASP A 119 37.31 12.41 -22.27
N GLN A 120 37.90 11.79 -21.24
CA GLN A 120 39.04 12.31 -20.46
C GLN A 120 40.37 12.33 -21.25
N SER A 121 40.34 12.26 -22.58
CA SER A 121 41.53 12.27 -23.42
C SER A 121 42.09 13.68 -23.71
N GLN A 122 41.43 14.76 -23.28
CA GLN A 122 41.96 16.12 -23.43
C GLN A 122 42.52 16.71 -22.13
N LYS A 123 43.83 16.52 -21.91
CA LYS A 123 44.63 17.29 -20.95
C LYS A 123 44.62 18.78 -21.36
N GLY A 124 43.93 19.64 -20.60
CA GLY A 124 44.31 21.06 -20.57
C GLY A 124 43.26 22.15 -20.36
N LYS A 125 41.98 21.86 -20.10
CA LYS A 125 41.01 22.93 -19.78
C LYS A 125 40.25 22.63 -18.49
N LYS A 126 40.42 23.52 -17.49
CA LYS A 126 39.55 23.58 -16.31
C LYS A 126 38.17 24.03 -16.76
N VAL A 127 37.27 23.08 -16.98
CA VAL A 127 35.84 23.35 -17.17
C VAL A 127 35.24 23.58 -15.79
N ASN A 128 34.60 24.72 -15.57
CA ASN A 128 33.86 25.00 -14.34
C ASN A 128 32.77 23.91 -14.22
N GLY A 129 32.87 23.08 -13.18
CA GLY A 129 32.03 21.91 -13.00
C GLY A 129 30.55 22.27 -13.00
N CYS A 130 29.75 21.55 -13.78
CA CYS A 130 28.31 21.62 -13.68
C CYS A 130 27.92 21.34 -12.22
N PRO A 131 27.01 22.13 -11.62
CA PRO A 131 26.52 21.83 -10.28
C PRO A 131 25.92 20.42 -10.33
N VAL A 132 26.54 19.50 -9.60
CA VAL A 132 25.99 18.15 -9.40
C VAL A 132 24.60 18.39 -8.78
N PRO A 133 23.50 17.95 -9.43
CA PRO A 133 22.19 18.05 -8.81
C PRO A 133 22.27 17.34 -7.47
N THR A 134 22.10 18.08 -6.38
CA THR A 134 22.03 17.47 -5.06
C THR A 134 20.91 16.44 -5.12
N PRO A 135 21.16 15.17 -4.73
CA PRO A 135 20.10 14.18 -4.66
C PRO A 135 18.98 14.74 -3.80
N ILE A 136 17.80 14.92 -4.39
CA ILE A 136 16.60 15.26 -3.63
C ILE A 136 16.17 13.96 -2.95
N THR A 137 16.76 13.67 -1.79
CA THR A 137 16.27 12.62 -0.89
C THR A 137 15.00 13.14 -0.27
N VAL A 138 13.85 12.53 -0.61
CA VAL A 138 12.60 12.88 0.04
C VAL A 138 12.56 12.22 1.42
N GLU A 139 12.13 13.03 2.39
CA GLU A 139 12.38 12.82 3.81
C GLU A 139 11.09 12.36 4.49
N VAL A 140 11.19 11.29 5.29
CA VAL A 140 10.20 11.02 6.32
C VAL A 140 10.44 12.03 7.44
N ILE A 141 9.56 13.01 7.56
CA ILE A 141 9.74 14.14 8.47
C ILE A 141 9.21 13.75 9.84
N THR A 142 10.10 13.55 10.81
CA THR A 142 9.70 13.19 12.19
C THR A 142 9.92 14.30 13.21
N THR A 143 10.50 15.43 12.80
CA THR A 143 10.84 16.54 13.71
C THR A 143 9.66 17.01 14.59
N PRO A 144 8.43 17.19 14.08
CA PRO A 144 7.29 17.57 14.92
C PRO A 144 7.01 16.55 16.04
N LEU A 145 6.93 15.26 15.72
CA LEU A 145 6.74 14.20 16.71
C LEU A 145 7.91 14.11 17.69
N ARG A 146 9.15 14.07 17.16
CA ARG A 146 10.39 13.95 17.96
C ARG A 146 10.55 15.06 18.98
N THR A 147 10.13 16.29 18.64
CA THR A 147 10.24 17.45 19.53
C THR A 147 9.36 17.29 20.77
N ASN A 148 8.15 16.73 20.63
CA ASN A 148 7.18 16.62 21.72
C ASN A 148 7.19 15.24 22.41
N TYR A 149 7.51 14.19 21.67
CA TYR A 149 7.52 12.79 22.11
C TYR A 149 8.77 12.06 21.60
N PRO A 150 9.98 12.44 22.08
CA PRO A 150 11.24 11.88 21.59
C PRO A 150 11.32 10.36 21.73
N CYS A 151 10.69 9.78 22.77
CA CYS A 151 10.72 8.33 22.97
C CYS A 151 9.81 7.58 22.00
N ALA A 152 8.71 8.19 21.54
CA ALA A 152 7.87 7.59 20.50
C ALA A 152 8.63 7.53 19.18
N ASP A 153 9.35 8.61 18.83
CA ASP A 153 10.22 8.64 17.66
C ASP A 153 11.36 7.62 17.80
N ALA A 154 12.20 7.74 18.82
CA ALA A 154 13.42 6.95 18.96
C ALA A 154 13.19 5.46 19.20
N LEU A 155 12.23 5.08 20.06
CA LEU A 155 12.05 3.69 20.47
C LEU A 155 11.06 2.92 19.58
N ILE A 156 10.12 3.62 18.93
CA ILE A 156 9.09 3.00 18.10
C ILE A 156 9.34 3.32 16.62
N LEU A 157 9.15 4.57 16.20
CA LEU A 157 9.13 4.94 14.78
C LEU A 157 10.46 4.65 14.09
N GLN A 158 11.60 5.07 14.66
CA GLN A 158 12.91 4.82 14.07
C GLN A 158 13.26 3.33 14.00
N ASN A 159 12.76 2.51 14.94
CA ASN A 159 12.93 1.07 14.93
C ASN A 159 12.00 0.37 13.91
N LEU A 160 10.78 0.88 13.73
CA LEU A 160 9.88 0.46 12.65
C LEU A 160 10.51 0.74 11.29
N MET A 161 11.11 1.92 11.10
CA MET A 161 11.81 2.31 9.86
C MET A 161 13.05 1.46 9.55
N GLN A 162 13.49 0.60 10.46
CA GLN A 162 14.55 -0.39 10.21
C GLN A 162 13.99 -1.75 9.78
N GLN A 163 12.69 -2.00 9.91
CA GLN A 163 12.05 -3.25 9.50
C GLN A 163 11.76 -3.21 7.99
N GLN A 164 12.32 -4.13 7.22
CA GLN A 164 12.17 -4.16 5.76
C GLN A 164 10.70 -4.12 5.29
N ASP A 165 9.82 -4.87 5.97
CA ASP A 165 8.40 -4.90 5.62
C ASP A 165 7.70 -3.55 5.87
N TYR A 166 8.09 -2.82 6.92
CA TYR A 166 7.57 -1.48 7.18
C TYR A 166 8.14 -0.45 6.21
N VAL A 167 9.44 -0.57 5.88
CA VAL A 167 10.12 0.27 4.89
C VAL A 167 9.37 0.26 3.56
N SER A 168 8.84 -0.89 3.12
CA SER A 168 8.05 -0.96 1.89
C SER A 168 6.76 -0.12 1.88
N LEU A 169 6.24 0.26 3.05
CA LEU A 169 5.08 1.16 3.17
C LEU A 169 5.47 2.64 3.01
N ILE A 170 6.70 2.99 3.37
CA ILE A 170 7.15 4.38 3.45
C ILE A 170 8.13 4.78 2.33
N THR A 171 8.73 3.82 1.61
CA THR A 171 9.69 4.09 0.52
C THR A 171 9.07 4.86 -0.65
N GLN A 172 7.76 4.75 -0.83
CA GLN A 172 7.03 5.52 -1.84
C GLN A 172 7.19 7.04 -1.62
N PHE A 173 7.33 7.46 -0.36
CA PHE A 173 7.56 8.83 0.08
C PHE A 173 9.04 9.25 0.08
N GLN A 174 9.95 8.40 -0.44
CA GLN A 174 11.39 8.68 -0.50
C GLN A 174 11.88 8.98 -1.93
N THR A 175 10.95 9.04 -2.90
CA THR A 175 11.26 9.21 -4.33
C THR A 175 11.39 10.68 -4.73
N SER A 176 12.11 10.98 -5.81
CA SER A 176 12.34 12.34 -6.30
C SER A 176 11.09 13.13 -6.73
N GLN A 177 9.89 12.52 -6.68
CA GLN A 177 8.61 13.13 -7.06
C GLN A 177 8.01 14.05 -5.98
N ARG A 178 8.73 14.31 -4.88
CA ARG A 178 8.34 15.20 -3.76
C ARG A 178 7.13 14.79 -2.88
N PRO A 179 6.70 13.52 -2.76
CA PRO A 179 5.71 13.16 -1.74
C PRO A 179 6.37 12.99 -0.38
N SER A 180 6.08 13.84 0.62
CA SER A 180 6.60 13.65 1.99
C SER A 180 5.65 12.85 2.87
N LEU A 181 6.20 12.18 3.88
CA LEU A 181 5.44 11.60 4.99
C LEU A 181 5.84 12.32 6.28
N THR A 182 4.91 13.04 6.88
CA THR A 182 5.16 13.82 8.11
C THR A 182 4.51 13.17 9.31
N TRP A 183 5.30 12.93 10.35
CA TRP A 183 4.84 12.44 11.65
C TRP A 183 4.72 13.58 12.65
N GLN A 184 3.54 13.69 13.25
CA GLN A 184 3.26 14.68 14.29
C GLN A 184 2.37 14.11 15.40
N ASN A 185 2.20 14.88 16.47
CA ASN A 185 1.23 14.62 17.53
C ASN A 185 0.15 15.70 17.53
N GLY A 186 -1.03 15.38 18.04
CA GLY A 186 -2.13 16.33 18.17
C GLY A 186 -3.20 15.87 19.15
N THR A 187 -4.12 16.77 19.51
CA THR A 187 -5.28 16.43 20.33
C THR A 187 -6.40 15.95 19.42
N LEU A 188 -6.72 14.66 19.48
CA LEU A 188 -7.86 14.06 18.77
C LEU A 188 -8.93 13.62 19.78
N PRO A 189 -10.20 13.44 19.36
CA PRO A 189 -11.26 12.83 20.16
C PRO A 189 -10.78 11.60 20.95
N TRP A 190 -10.92 11.64 22.28
CA TRP A 190 -10.50 10.56 23.15
C TRP A 190 -11.58 10.29 24.20
N ASN A 191 -11.99 9.03 24.33
CA ASN A 191 -13.03 8.61 25.27
C ASN A 191 -14.33 9.41 25.11
N GLN A 192 -14.78 9.62 23.87
CA GLN A 192 -16.04 10.31 23.58
C GLN A 192 -17.20 9.32 23.54
N TYR A 193 -18.27 9.58 24.27
CA TYR A 193 -19.46 8.72 24.23
C TYR A 193 -20.25 8.96 22.94
N ASP A 194 -20.35 7.94 22.11
CA ASP A 194 -21.22 7.92 20.94
C ASP A 194 -22.61 7.41 21.35
N SER A 195 -23.59 8.30 21.31
CA SER A 195 -24.98 8.01 21.68
C SER A 195 -25.70 7.08 20.71
N GLN A 196 -25.22 6.95 19.46
CA GLN A 196 -25.81 6.08 18.46
C GLN A 196 -25.39 4.63 18.66
N THR A 197 -24.12 4.41 19.00
CA THR A 197 -23.58 3.07 19.24
C THR A 197 -23.61 2.66 20.70
N GLY A 198 -23.81 3.61 21.63
CA GLY A 198 -23.76 3.38 23.07
C GLY A 198 -22.37 3.04 23.59
N LYS A 199 -21.31 3.40 22.84
CA LYS A 199 -19.92 3.04 23.11
C LYS A 199 -19.06 4.29 23.24
N TYR A 200 -17.94 4.16 23.95
CA TYR A 200 -16.90 5.19 23.95
C TYR A 200 -15.98 4.99 22.75
N THR A 201 -15.68 6.06 22.03
CA THR A 201 -14.78 6.09 20.88
C THR A 201 -13.44 6.71 21.26
N TYR A 202 -12.38 6.21 20.64
CA TYR A 202 -11.02 6.69 20.80
C TYR A 202 -10.44 6.88 19.41
N GLN A 203 -10.06 8.12 19.08
CA GLN A 203 -9.35 8.41 17.85
C GLN A 203 -7.86 8.48 18.16
N GLU A 204 -7.15 7.40 17.88
CA GLU A 204 -5.76 7.18 18.29
C GLU A 204 -4.77 7.84 17.35
N GLY A 205 -5.12 7.85 16.08
CA GLY A 205 -4.38 8.45 15.01
C GLY A 205 -5.33 9.10 14.00
N ALA A 206 -4.72 9.85 13.10
CA ALA A 206 -5.39 10.33 11.91
C ALA A 206 -4.35 10.50 10.81
N THR A 207 -4.67 9.99 9.63
CA THR A 207 -3.95 10.27 8.40
C THR A 207 -4.72 11.29 7.58
N GLY A 208 -4.01 12.30 7.06
CA GLY A 208 -4.56 13.31 6.16
C GLY A 208 -3.56 13.68 5.07
N GLU A 209 -4.06 14.29 3.99
CA GLU A 209 -3.19 14.88 2.97
C GLU A 209 -2.48 16.10 3.54
N ASP A 210 -1.22 16.31 3.13
CA ASP A 210 -0.55 17.57 3.38
C ASP A 210 -1.21 18.67 2.53
N PRO A 211 -1.78 19.74 3.13
CA PRO A 211 -2.39 20.82 2.36
C PRO A 211 -1.40 21.56 1.44
N GLN A 212 -0.09 21.41 1.67
CA GLN A 212 0.96 21.95 0.80
C GLN A 212 1.31 21.01 -0.36
N SER A 213 0.85 19.76 -0.31
CA SER A 213 1.00 18.80 -1.38
C SER A 213 -0.01 19.11 -2.48
N GLY A 214 0.44 19.85 -3.50
CA GLY A 214 -0.42 20.23 -4.63
C GLY A 214 -1.13 19.07 -5.34
N MET A 215 -0.62 17.82 -5.22
CA MET A 215 -1.23 16.61 -5.80
C MET A 215 -1.89 15.68 -4.77
N GLY A 216 -1.98 16.06 -3.48
CA GLY A 216 -2.52 15.19 -2.43
C GLY A 216 -1.71 13.91 -2.16
N THR A 217 -0.48 13.81 -2.68
CA THR A 217 0.38 12.62 -2.53
C THR A 217 1.26 12.67 -1.27
N SER A 218 1.53 13.84 -0.70
CA SER A 218 2.19 13.90 0.61
C SER A 218 1.16 13.71 1.71
N MET A 219 1.57 13.02 2.77
CA MET A 219 0.69 12.58 3.85
C MET A 219 1.21 13.08 5.20
N ILE A 220 0.26 13.42 6.08
CA ILE A 220 0.51 13.77 7.48
C ILE A 220 -0.16 12.70 8.34
N ILE A 221 0.63 12.07 9.20
CA ILE A 221 0.15 11.17 10.25
C ILE A 221 0.21 11.90 11.58
N THR A 222 -0.94 12.03 12.23
CA THR A 222 -1.10 12.65 13.54
C THR A 222 -1.44 11.59 14.57
N LEU A 223 -0.57 11.40 15.57
CA LEU A 223 -0.86 10.55 16.73
C LEU A 223 -1.54 11.36 17.85
N ASN A 224 -2.57 10.78 18.48
CA ASN A 224 -3.24 11.42 19.61
C ASN A 224 -2.29 11.49 20.81
N THR A 225 -2.17 12.65 21.43
CA THR A 225 -1.38 12.81 22.68
C THR A 225 -1.86 11.87 23.79
N SER A 226 -3.18 11.63 23.88
CA SER A 226 -3.75 10.72 24.88
C SER A 226 -3.31 9.26 24.67
N LEU A 227 -3.14 8.83 23.42
CA LEU A 227 -2.56 7.52 23.09
C LEU A 227 -1.10 7.48 23.56
N LEU A 228 -0.30 8.48 23.17
CA LEU A 228 1.13 8.55 23.50
C LEU A 228 1.41 8.57 25.01
N ASP A 229 0.53 9.20 25.81
CA ASP A 229 0.69 9.34 27.26
C ASP A 229 0.17 8.16 28.09
N ASN A 230 -0.80 7.40 27.55
CA ASN A 230 -1.54 6.41 28.35
C ASN A 230 -1.41 4.98 27.86
N SER A 231 -1.14 4.79 26.57
CA SER A 231 -1.21 3.47 25.97
C SER A 231 0.11 2.72 26.04
N SER A 232 0.04 1.40 25.85
CA SER A 232 1.23 0.55 25.83
C SER A 232 2.07 0.84 24.59
N GLN A 233 3.37 0.55 24.66
CA GLN A 233 4.27 0.68 23.51
C GLN A 233 3.79 -0.16 22.31
N LEU A 234 3.23 -1.35 22.58
CA LEU A 234 2.65 -2.21 21.55
C LEU A 234 1.49 -1.53 20.82
N PHE A 235 0.60 -0.88 21.55
CA PHE A 235 -0.54 -0.15 20.98
C PHE A 235 -0.11 1.07 20.17
N ILE A 236 0.88 1.81 20.66
CA ILE A 236 1.42 2.96 19.93
C ILE A 236 2.06 2.49 18.62
N ALA A 237 2.83 1.40 18.65
CA ALA A 237 3.44 0.81 17.46
C ALA A 237 2.40 0.33 16.44
N SER A 238 1.34 -0.36 16.88
CA SER A 238 0.25 -0.77 15.98
C SER A 238 -0.47 0.42 15.36
N THR A 239 -0.73 1.48 16.13
CA THR A 239 -1.33 2.71 15.58
C THR A 239 -0.42 3.34 14.53
N MET A 240 0.91 3.40 14.77
CA MET A 240 1.85 3.89 13.76
C MET A 240 1.80 3.04 12.48
N ILE A 241 1.74 1.72 12.59
CA ILE A 241 1.62 0.82 11.42
C ILE A 241 0.28 1.05 10.69
N HIS A 242 -0.82 1.14 11.44
CA HIS A 242 -2.17 1.38 10.92
C HIS A 242 -2.24 2.69 10.13
N GLU A 243 -1.79 3.80 10.70
CA GLU A 243 -1.78 5.09 10.02
C GLU A 243 -0.81 5.11 8.83
N SER A 244 0.30 4.37 8.90
CA SER A 244 1.22 4.22 7.75
C SER A 244 0.55 3.50 6.59
N LEU A 245 -0.31 2.51 6.87
CA LEU A 245 -1.10 1.83 5.84
C LEU A 245 -2.13 2.78 5.23
N HIS A 246 -2.81 3.62 6.02
CA HIS A 246 -3.67 4.67 5.47
C HIS A 246 -2.89 5.58 4.52
N ALA A 247 -1.72 6.06 4.94
CA ALA A 247 -0.89 6.93 4.11
C ALA A 247 -0.47 6.24 2.81
N TYR A 248 -0.01 4.98 2.90
CA TYR A 248 0.40 4.17 1.76
C TYR A 248 -0.75 3.94 0.78
N LEU A 249 -1.92 3.49 1.25
CA LEU A 249 -3.07 3.21 0.39
C LEU A 249 -3.53 4.48 -0.32
N ARG A 250 -3.68 5.59 0.41
CA ARG A 250 -4.10 6.87 -0.16
C ARG A 250 -3.10 7.44 -1.15
N TYR A 251 -1.80 7.30 -0.88
CA TYR A 251 -0.76 7.72 -1.82
C TYR A 251 -0.92 6.99 -3.17
N ASN A 252 -1.03 5.66 -3.13
CA ASN A 252 -1.10 4.87 -4.35
C ASN A 252 -2.43 5.09 -5.09
N ILE A 253 -3.55 5.25 -4.37
CA ILE A 253 -4.85 5.62 -4.96
C ILE A 253 -4.77 7.00 -5.65
N ASN A 254 -4.25 8.02 -4.96
CA ASN A 254 -4.11 9.37 -5.52
C ASN A 254 -3.17 9.40 -6.73
N LEU A 255 -2.08 8.63 -6.69
CA LEU A 255 -1.15 8.48 -7.81
C LEU A 255 -1.81 7.78 -9.00
N ALA A 256 -2.55 6.70 -8.75
CA ALA A 256 -3.30 5.97 -9.77
C ALA A 256 -4.33 6.87 -10.46
N TYR A 257 -5.10 7.65 -9.69
CA TYR A 257 -6.05 8.64 -10.18
C TYR A 257 -5.37 9.71 -11.05
N TYR A 258 -4.25 10.27 -10.58
CA TYR A 258 -3.47 11.25 -11.34
C TYR A 258 -2.97 10.67 -12.67
N ASN A 259 -2.43 9.45 -12.65
CA ASN A 259 -1.92 8.80 -13.85
C ASN A 259 -3.01 8.56 -14.89
N ALA A 260 -4.19 8.09 -14.45
CA ALA A 260 -5.34 7.87 -15.33
C ALA A 260 -5.80 9.18 -16.01
N ASN A 261 -5.90 10.28 -15.26
CA ASN A 261 -6.37 11.57 -15.80
C ASN A 261 -5.39 12.24 -16.78
N ASN A 262 -4.10 11.94 -16.66
CA ASN A 262 -3.07 12.46 -17.57
C ASN A 262 -2.79 11.53 -18.75
N GLY A 263 -3.57 10.46 -18.92
CA GLY A 263 -3.41 9.51 -20.01
C GLY A 263 -2.14 8.65 -19.91
N TYR A 264 -1.54 8.57 -18.71
CA TYR A 264 -0.44 7.66 -18.42
C TYR A 264 -0.98 6.24 -18.28
N ASN A 265 -1.36 5.62 -19.40
CA ASN A 265 -1.96 4.27 -19.46
C ASN A 265 -0.97 3.11 -19.20
N ASN A 266 0.27 3.41 -18.81
CA ASN A 266 1.36 2.44 -18.70
C ASN A 266 1.61 1.93 -17.27
N TYR A 267 0.75 2.28 -16.31
CA TYR A 267 0.81 1.73 -14.95
C TYR A 267 -0.39 0.83 -14.71
N PRO A 268 -0.29 -0.48 -14.99
CA PRO A 268 -1.26 -1.44 -14.51
C PRO A 268 -1.03 -1.66 -13.03
N ASP A 269 -1.51 -0.70 -12.25
CA ASP A 269 -1.52 -0.83 -10.81
C ASP A 269 -2.93 -1.22 -10.38
N TRP A 270 -3.06 -2.29 -9.60
CA TRP A 270 -4.34 -2.75 -9.08
C TRP A 270 -5.00 -1.66 -8.22
N PHE A 271 -4.23 -0.69 -7.72
CA PHE A 271 -4.72 0.55 -7.12
C PHE A 271 -5.64 1.38 -8.04
N SER A 272 -5.46 1.37 -9.36
CA SER A 272 -6.40 2.01 -10.30
C SER A 272 -7.73 1.28 -10.35
N ALA A 273 -7.73 -0.06 -10.28
CA ALA A 273 -8.97 -0.85 -10.20
C ALA A 273 -9.67 -0.64 -8.85
N LEU A 274 -8.89 -0.46 -7.79
CA LEU A 274 -9.35 -0.13 -6.45
C LEU A 274 -10.04 1.24 -6.40
N ASP A 275 -9.37 2.27 -6.91
CA ASP A 275 -9.91 3.64 -7.04
C ASP A 275 -11.20 3.65 -7.86
N ALA A 276 -11.20 2.97 -9.02
CA ALA A 276 -12.39 2.86 -9.86
C ALA A 276 -13.54 2.17 -9.12
N PHE A 277 -13.27 1.09 -8.36
CA PHE A 277 -14.30 0.42 -7.57
C PHE A 277 -14.88 1.35 -6.49
N TYR A 278 -14.04 2.04 -5.72
CA TYR A 278 -14.52 2.95 -4.67
C TYR A 278 -15.29 4.14 -5.24
N THR A 279 -14.80 4.71 -6.34
CA THR A 279 -15.47 5.81 -7.05
C THR A 279 -16.83 5.37 -7.58
N ILE A 280 -16.91 4.22 -8.26
CA ILE A 280 -18.18 3.69 -8.81
C ILE A 280 -19.18 3.37 -7.70
N LYS A 281 -18.70 2.89 -6.54
CA LYS A 281 -19.56 2.54 -5.40
C LYS A 281 -19.85 3.72 -4.48
N GLY A 282 -19.23 4.87 -4.69
CA GLY A 282 -19.36 6.04 -3.81
C GLY A 282 -18.91 5.75 -2.37
N LEU A 283 -17.91 4.89 -2.20
CA LEU A 283 -17.44 4.48 -0.88
C LEU A 283 -16.50 5.54 -0.29
N PRO A 284 -16.64 5.89 1.00
CA PRO A 284 -15.70 6.78 1.66
C PRO A 284 -14.33 6.12 1.80
N SER A 285 -13.27 6.93 1.73
CA SER A 285 -11.88 6.46 1.79
C SER A 285 -11.58 5.65 3.05
N ASN A 286 -12.18 5.99 4.19
CA ASN A 286 -11.98 5.24 5.43
C ASN A 286 -12.51 3.79 5.35
N TYR A 287 -13.66 3.55 4.70
CA TYR A 287 -14.18 2.20 4.49
C TYR A 287 -13.25 1.38 3.59
N ALA A 288 -12.85 2.00 2.47
CA ALA A 288 -11.92 1.45 1.49
C ALA A 288 -10.61 1.00 2.16
N ASP A 289 -9.96 1.92 2.86
CA ASP A 289 -8.69 1.67 3.53
C ASP A 289 -8.81 0.50 4.53
N HIS A 290 -9.84 0.51 5.39
CA HIS A 290 -10.00 -0.55 6.41
C HIS A 290 -10.32 -1.92 5.81
N TYR A 291 -11.08 -1.96 4.71
CA TYR A 291 -11.37 -3.20 4.01
C TYR A 291 -10.07 -3.85 3.49
N GLU A 292 -9.23 -3.09 2.79
CA GLU A 292 -7.93 -3.58 2.29
C GLU A 292 -6.98 -3.94 3.44
N MET A 293 -6.99 -3.14 4.51
CA MET A 293 -6.22 -3.47 5.71
C MET A 293 -6.63 -4.82 6.28
N LEU A 294 -7.92 -5.13 6.34
CA LEU A 294 -8.42 -6.40 6.87
C LEU A 294 -8.16 -7.59 5.93
N THR A 295 -8.25 -7.42 4.61
CA THR A 295 -8.13 -8.54 3.67
C THR A 295 -6.70 -8.81 3.24
N ASP A 296 -5.95 -7.75 2.90
CA ASP A 296 -4.73 -7.87 2.11
C ASP A 296 -3.49 -7.51 2.93
N TYR A 297 -3.60 -6.53 3.84
CA TYR A 297 -2.47 -6.05 4.64
C TYR A 297 -2.44 -6.56 6.07
N PHE A 298 -3.50 -7.21 6.57
CA PHE A 298 -3.63 -7.52 8.00
C PHE A 298 -2.46 -8.38 8.52
N ASN A 299 -2.17 -9.48 7.83
CA ASN A 299 -1.09 -10.39 8.22
C ASN A 299 0.29 -9.73 8.09
N LYS A 300 0.48 -8.85 7.10
CA LYS A 300 1.71 -8.08 6.94
C LYS A 300 1.88 -7.09 8.10
N ALA A 301 0.82 -6.39 8.49
CA ALA A 301 0.83 -5.46 9.61
C ALA A 301 1.14 -6.17 10.94
N VAL A 302 0.52 -7.33 11.18
CA VAL A 302 0.82 -8.19 12.34
C VAL A 302 2.28 -8.67 12.31
N GLY A 303 2.81 -9.04 11.14
CA GLY A 303 4.21 -9.43 10.96
C GLY A 303 5.19 -8.30 11.27
N ILE A 304 4.91 -7.08 10.77
CA ILE A 304 5.70 -5.88 11.08
C ILE A 304 5.71 -5.63 12.59
N LEU A 305 4.53 -5.66 13.24
CA LEU A 305 4.40 -5.43 14.67
C LEU A 305 5.19 -6.46 15.49
N SER A 306 5.07 -7.74 15.13
CA SER A 306 5.80 -8.83 15.79
C SER A 306 7.31 -8.74 15.61
N SER A 307 7.78 -8.35 14.41
CA SER A 307 9.20 -8.15 14.13
C SER A 307 9.78 -6.98 14.92
N TRP A 308 9.09 -5.83 14.91
CA TRP A 308 9.46 -4.65 15.71
C TRP A 308 9.56 -4.98 17.21
N ASP A 309 8.57 -5.72 17.73
CA ASP A 309 8.53 -6.11 19.14
C ASP A 309 9.43 -7.31 19.47
N GLN A 310 10.18 -7.84 18.50
CA GLN A 310 11.06 -9.02 18.64
C GLN A 310 10.33 -10.24 19.22
N ASN A 311 9.06 -10.43 18.86
CA ASN A 311 8.20 -11.52 19.33
C ASN A 311 8.05 -11.59 20.87
N ARG A 312 8.09 -10.45 21.59
CA ARG A 312 7.91 -10.44 23.06
C ARG A 312 6.48 -10.73 23.50
N HIS A 313 5.48 -10.39 22.68
CA HIS A 313 4.08 -10.78 22.87
C HIS A 313 3.69 -12.01 22.03
N THR A 314 2.55 -12.60 22.36
CA THR A 314 1.99 -13.74 21.62
C THR A 314 1.36 -13.31 20.29
N GLN A 315 1.27 -14.23 19.33
CA GLN A 315 0.58 -13.99 18.05
C GLN A 315 -0.86 -13.48 18.25
N LYS A 316 -1.58 -14.03 19.24
CA LYS A 316 -2.95 -13.61 19.56
C LYS A 316 -2.98 -12.15 20.01
N GLU A 317 -2.01 -11.70 20.79
CA GLU A 317 -1.91 -10.31 21.24
C GLU A 317 -1.58 -9.36 20.09
N TYR A 318 -0.68 -9.71 19.16
CA TYR A 318 -0.45 -8.89 17.97
C TYR A 318 -1.70 -8.75 17.10
N VAL A 319 -2.43 -9.85 16.89
CA VAL A 319 -3.70 -9.83 16.15
C VAL A 319 -4.74 -8.97 16.87
N MET A 320 -4.93 -9.15 18.19
CA MET A 320 -5.85 -8.32 18.96
C MET A 320 -5.47 -6.84 18.89
N THR A 321 -4.18 -6.52 18.97
CA THR A 321 -3.69 -5.14 18.86
C THR A 321 -4.01 -4.56 17.49
N MET A 322 -3.67 -5.25 16.40
CA MET A 322 -3.92 -4.77 15.04
C MET A 322 -5.39 -4.72 14.65
N LEU A 323 -6.27 -5.49 15.30
CA LEU A 323 -7.71 -5.39 15.08
C LEU A 323 -8.30 -4.08 15.64
N TYR A 324 -7.62 -3.37 16.52
CA TYR A 324 -8.20 -2.14 17.07
C TYR A 324 -8.50 -1.12 15.98
N GLY A 325 -9.69 -0.52 16.02
CA GLY A 325 -10.12 0.51 15.09
C GLY A 325 -10.49 0.01 13.69
N LEU A 326 -10.17 -1.24 13.31
CA LEU A 326 -10.51 -1.75 11.98
C LEU A 326 -12.02 -1.99 11.78
N ASP A 327 -12.80 -2.13 12.85
CA ASP A 327 -14.27 -2.20 12.79
C ASP A 327 -14.96 -0.82 12.84
N THR A 328 -14.20 0.25 13.09
CA THR A 328 -14.73 1.62 13.10
C THR A 328 -14.65 2.22 11.71
N ILE A 329 -15.70 2.04 10.93
CA ILE A 329 -15.90 2.75 9.66
C ILE A 329 -16.80 3.96 9.86
N ASP A 330 -16.48 5.07 9.19
CA ASP A 330 -17.42 6.19 9.11
C ASP A 330 -18.75 5.69 8.52
N SER A 331 -19.82 5.87 9.30
CA SER A 331 -21.14 5.37 8.95
C SER A 331 -21.82 6.17 7.84
N SER A 332 -21.31 7.38 7.55
CA SER A 332 -21.83 8.25 6.50
C SER A 332 -21.43 7.74 5.10
N GLY A 333 -22.39 7.72 4.18
CA GLY A 333 -22.17 7.27 2.80
C GLY A 333 -22.01 5.75 2.58
N VAL A 334 -21.81 4.94 3.64
CA VAL A 334 -21.69 3.48 3.51
C VAL A 334 -23.05 2.78 3.64
N SER A 335 -23.40 1.94 2.66
CA SER A 335 -24.64 1.13 2.69
C SER A 335 -24.61 0.08 3.81
N ALA A 336 -25.79 -0.37 4.27
CA ALA A 336 -25.90 -1.38 5.31
C ALA A 336 -25.22 -2.71 4.94
N ASP A 337 -25.27 -3.10 3.66
CA ASP A 337 -24.63 -4.32 3.17
C ASP A 337 -23.10 -4.24 3.26
N MET A 338 -22.51 -3.08 2.94
CA MET A 338 -21.06 -2.86 3.06
C MET A 338 -20.61 -2.86 4.52
N LYS A 339 -21.39 -2.23 5.41
CA LYS A 339 -21.15 -2.34 6.87
C LYS A 339 -21.17 -3.78 7.35
N ALA A 340 -22.11 -4.59 6.84
CA ALA A 340 -22.19 -6.01 7.18
C ALA A 340 -20.98 -6.80 6.67
N ILE A 341 -20.47 -6.49 5.47
CA ILE A 341 -19.28 -7.15 4.90
C ILE A 341 -18.04 -6.90 5.77
N ILE A 342 -17.72 -5.64 6.10
CA ILE A 342 -16.51 -5.37 6.90
C ILE A 342 -16.63 -5.96 8.30
N THR A 343 -17.84 -5.90 8.90
CA THR A 343 -18.13 -6.54 10.19
C THR A 343 -17.91 -8.05 10.13
N GLN A 344 -18.33 -8.68 9.02
CA GLN A 344 -18.13 -10.11 8.80
C GLN A 344 -16.64 -10.46 8.70
N VAL A 345 -15.85 -9.72 7.89
CA VAL A 345 -14.40 -9.95 7.75
C VAL A 345 -13.69 -9.78 9.09
N PHE A 346 -14.03 -8.73 9.83
CA PHE A 346 -13.51 -8.49 11.19
C PHE A 346 -13.82 -9.65 12.14
N ASN A 347 -15.05 -10.16 12.13
CA ASN A 347 -15.46 -11.29 12.96
C ASN A 347 -14.76 -12.60 12.55
N ASP A 348 -14.58 -12.83 11.26
CA ASP A 348 -13.86 -14.00 10.76
C ASP A 348 -12.38 -13.97 11.21
N MET A 349 -11.74 -12.80 11.21
CA MET A 349 -10.39 -12.62 11.75
C MET A 349 -10.31 -12.99 13.24
N LYS A 350 -11.27 -12.55 14.06
CA LYS A 350 -11.34 -12.94 15.47
C LYS A 350 -11.48 -14.44 15.64
N ILE A 351 -12.43 -15.06 14.93
CA ILE A 351 -12.74 -16.49 15.03
C ILE A 351 -11.52 -17.33 14.61
N ASN A 352 -10.88 -16.98 13.50
CA ASN A 352 -9.72 -17.71 12.98
C ASN A 352 -8.50 -17.65 13.93
N ASN A 353 -8.44 -16.65 14.80
CA ASN A 353 -7.39 -16.48 15.80
C ASN A 353 -7.84 -16.86 17.23
N GLY A 354 -9.03 -17.46 17.38
CA GLY A 354 -9.57 -17.89 18.67
C GLY A 354 -9.78 -16.75 19.66
N ILE A 355 -10.13 -15.56 19.17
CA ILE A 355 -10.36 -14.33 19.96
C ILE A 355 -11.86 -14.17 20.23
N THR A 356 -12.22 -14.01 21.50
CA THR A 356 -13.58 -13.62 21.90
C THR A 356 -13.72 -12.10 22.08
N ASP A 357 -14.95 -11.58 21.99
CA ASP A 357 -15.21 -10.14 22.24
C ASP A 357 -14.79 -9.71 23.64
N SER A 358 -14.98 -10.57 24.65
CA SER A 358 -14.59 -10.27 26.03
C SER A 358 -13.07 -10.14 26.17
N GLU A 359 -12.30 -11.05 25.55
CA GLU A 359 -10.85 -11.00 25.53
C GLU A 359 -10.35 -9.75 24.80
N LEU A 360 -10.89 -9.48 23.61
CA LEU A 360 -10.50 -8.34 22.79
C LEU A 360 -10.76 -7.01 23.52
N ASN A 361 -11.97 -6.82 24.03
CA ASN A 361 -12.34 -5.60 24.77
C ASN A 361 -11.51 -5.42 26.05
N LYS A 362 -11.22 -6.51 26.77
CA LYS A 362 -10.34 -6.45 27.93
C LYS A 362 -8.92 -6.05 27.52
N PHE A 363 -8.37 -6.71 26.51
CA PHE A 363 -7.02 -6.46 26.00
C PHE A 363 -6.86 -5.00 25.57
N TRP A 364 -7.81 -4.47 24.79
CA TRP A 364 -7.79 -3.09 24.34
C TRP A 364 -7.87 -2.08 25.48
N ARG A 365 -8.79 -2.26 26.43
CA ARG A 365 -8.90 -1.36 27.59
C ARG A 365 -7.60 -1.35 28.41
N ASP A 366 -7.01 -2.52 28.62
CA ASP A 366 -5.79 -2.67 29.41
C ASP A 366 -4.58 -2.04 28.68
N ASN A 367 -4.52 -2.11 27.34
CA ASN A 367 -3.45 -1.49 26.54
C ASN A 367 -3.66 0.01 26.28
N LEU A 368 -4.89 0.50 26.17
CA LEU A 368 -5.20 1.93 26.08
C LEU A 368 -4.87 2.66 27.38
N ASN A 369 -5.03 1.97 28.51
CA ASN A 369 -4.77 2.47 29.87
C ASN A 369 -3.64 1.67 30.54
N ALA A 370 -2.53 1.54 29.83
CA ALA A 370 -1.41 0.69 30.23
C ALA A 370 -0.83 1.07 31.59
N LYS A 371 -0.16 0.13 32.26
CA LYS A 371 0.61 0.43 33.47
C LYS A 371 1.86 1.22 33.11
N ASN A 372 2.43 1.95 34.06
CA ASN A 372 3.63 2.77 33.82
C ASN A 372 4.82 1.97 33.26
N SER A 373 4.94 0.67 33.56
CA SER A 373 5.98 -0.21 33.01
C SER A 373 5.84 -0.48 31.52
N ASP A 374 4.62 -0.39 31.00
CA ASP A 374 4.27 -0.82 29.65
C ASP A 374 4.07 0.39 28.71
N ARG A 375 4.02 1.61 29.27
CA ARG A 375 3.96 2.90 28.56
C ARG A 375 5.33 3.28 28.00
N LEU A 376 5.36 4.29 27.14
CA LEU A 376 6.61 4.96 26.78
C LEU A 376 7.20 5.70 28.00
N PRO A 377 8.53 5.65 28.20
CA PRO A 377 9.18 6.52 29.16
C PRO A 377 9.03 7.99 28.72
N LYS A 378 8.93 8.90 29.68
CA LYS A 378 8.82 10.35 29.38
C LYS A 378 10.15 10.99 28.97
N SER A 379 11.27 10.32 29.25
CA SER A 379 12.64 10.79 29.01
C SER A 379 13.63 9.63 29.04
N GLY A 380 14.87 9.83 28.59
CA GLY A 380 15.92 8.79 28.63
C GLY A 380 15.96 7.90 27.38
N CYS A 381 15.31 8.37 26.34
CA CYS A 381 15.56 8.09 24.94
C CYS A 381 16.47 9.23 24.40
#